data_AF-A0A918U1R4-F1
#
_entry.id   AF-A0A918U1R4-F1
#
_cell.length_a   1.000
_cell.length_b   1.000
_cell.length_c   1.000
_cell.angle_alpha   90.00
_cell.angle_beta   90.00
_cell.angle_gamma   90.00
#
_symmetry.space_group_name_H-M   'P 1'
#
loop_
_entity.id
_entity.type
_entity.pdbx_description
1 polymer ?
#
loop_
_entity_poly.entity_id
_entity_poly.type
_entity_poly.pdbx_seq_one_letter_code
_entity_poly.pdbx_strand_id
1 'polypeptide(L)'
;MNLAEARAEILRILAADLGELIEGESPTAAPPIALTSWEIPEGDREALGAYGLPGQRSDELMGVVGEFQDGAAPALGHATTRFYRIGSFGSATLGSMTGRGSVFTMPTKAPSHPQLAHLNASDQKEALVNSSLSIFVDCAWRWHRLVGVLAEQEVAAGQAEVAAWRAAKDESERVAIPDFRGARLELSRMVHKDFVRRDPGAISPDDSFWSEVILDVS
;
A
#
# COMPACT_ATOMS: atom_id res chain seq x y z
N MET A 1 0.87 -4.76 22.06
CA MET A 1 2.26 -5.13 21.73
C MET A 1 3.22 -4.04 22.19
N ASN A 2 4.34 -4.37 22.83
CA ASN A 2 5.38 -3.38 23.16
C ASN A 2 6.31 -3.08 21.96
N LEU A 3 7.15 -2.05 22.06
CA LEU A 3 8.02 -1.62 20.95
C LEU A 3 9.02 -2.69 20.49
N ALA A 4 9.57 -3.47 21.41
CA ALA A 4 10.55 -4.51 21.08
C ALA A 4 9.89 -5.67 20.32
N GLU A 5 8.68 -6.06 20.75
CA GLU A 5 7.83 -7.04 20.06
C GLU A 5 7.44 -6.55 18.66
N ALA A 6 6.98 -5.30 18.55
CA ALA A 6 6.61 -4.70 17.27
C ALA A 6 7.80 -4.66 16.30
N ARG A 7 8.98 -4.29 16.79
CA ARG A 7 10.21 -4.29 15.99
C ARG A 7 10.60 -5.68 15.53
N ALA A 8 10.55 -6.68 16.42
CA ALA A 8 10.86 -8.05 16.08
C ALA A 8 9.88 -8.60 15.03
N GLU A 9 8.59 -8.30 15.17
CA GLU A 9 7.56 -8.72 14.25
C GLU A 9 7.70 -8.07 12.87
N ILE A 10 7.99 -6.77 12.80
CA ILE A 10 8.30 -6.10 11.54
C ILE A 10 9.50 -6.75 10.86
N LEU A 11 10.58 -7.00 11.59
CA LEU A 11 11.77 -7.64 11.02
C LEU A 11 11.46 -9.06 10.51
N ARG A 12 10.65 -9.82 11.24
CA ARG A 12 10.16 -11.14 10.81
C ARG A 12 9.38 -11.03 9.50
N ILE A 13 8.40 -10.12 9.43
CA ILE A 13 7.58 -9.91 8.23
C ILE A 13 8.43 -9.45 7.04
N LEU A 14 9.40 -8.55 7.24
CA LEU A 14 10.27 -8.04 6.17
C LEU A 14 11.28 -9.09 5.66
N ALA A 15 11.66 -10.06 6.51
CA ALA A 15 12.61 -11.12 6.16
C ALA A 15 11.94 -12.39 5.62
N ALA A 16 10.66 -12.62 5.93
CA ALA A 16 9.95 -13.84 5.56
C ALA A 16 9.84 -14.03 4.04
N ASP A 17 9.85 -15.28 3.62
CA ASP A 17 9.49 -15.68 2.26
C ASP A 17 8.01 -15.39 2.01
N LEU A 18 7.68 -15.00 0.79
CA LEU A 18 6.33 -14.55 0.46
C LEU A 18 5.29 -15.67 0.67
N GLY A 19 5.63 -16.93 0.38
CA GLY A 19 4.76 -18.07 0.62
C GLY A 19 4.36 -18.23 2.10
N GLU A 20 5.31 -18.01 3.02
CA GLU A 20 5.04 -18.07 4.47
C GLU A 20 4.13 -16.93 4.93
N LEU A 21 4.20 -15.77 4.29
CA LEU A 21 3.34 -14.63 4.61
C LEU A 21 1.90 -14.84 4.17
N ILE A 22 1.65 -15.69 3.18
CA ILE A 22 0.33 -15.94 2.57
C ILE A 22 -0.33 -17.19 3.17
N GLU A 23 0.46 -18.12 3.72
CA GLU A 23 -0.06 -19.36 4.28
C GLU A 23 -1.16 -19.10 5.33
N GLY A 24 -2.33 -19.70 5.12
CA GLY A 24 -3.49 -19.55 6.00
C GLY A 24 -4.38 -18.32 5.72
N GLU A 25 -4.05 -17.49 4.73
CA GLU A 25 -4.85 -16.31 4.42
C GLU A 25 -6.11 -16.60 3.61
N SER A 26 -7.21 -16.02 4.05
CA SER A 26 -8.44 -15.88 3.27
C SER A 26 -9.09 -14.55 3.60
N PRO A 27 -9.47 -13.73 2.60
CA PRO A 27 -9.46 -14.02 1.17
C PRO A 27 -8.15 -13.60 0.46
N THR A 28 -7.61 -14.50 -0.38
CA THR A 28 -6.67 -14.13 -1.46
C THR A 28 -7.47 -13.84 -2.72
N ALA A 29 -7.23 -12.70 -3.36
CA ALA A 29 -7.80 -12.42 -4.66
C ALA A 29 -6.98 -13.18 -5.72
N ALA A 30 -7.58 -14.24 -6.27
CA ALA A 30 -6.97 -14.98 -7.37
C ALA A 30 -7.06 -14.17 -8.67
N PRO A 31 -6.01 -14.19 -9.51
CA PRO A 31 -6.07 -13.52 -10.80
C PRO A 31 -7.09 -14.18 -11.73
N PRO A 32 -7.61 -13.44 -12.73
CA PRO A 32 -8.60 -13.96 -13.66
C PRO A 32 -7.96 -14.96 -14.62
N ILE A 33 -8.78 -15.84 -15.20
CA ILE A 33 -8.36 -16.78 -16.27
C ILE A 33 -7.69 -16.00 -17.43
N ALA A 34 -8.15 -14.78 -17.69
CA ALA A 34 -7.63 -13.89 -18.70
C ALA A 34 -6.18 -13.43 -18.47
N LEU A 35 -5.59 -13.63 -17.29
CA LEU A 35 -4.21 -13.22 -16.98
C LEU A 35 -3.20 -13.75 -18.01
N THR A 36 -3.41 -14.97 -18.52
CA THR A 36 -2.55 -15.58 -19.55
C THR A 36 -2.54 -14.82 -20.88
N SER A 37 -3.60 -14.04 -21.16
CA SER A 37 -3.74 -13.21 -22.36
C SER A 37 -3.27 -11.76 -22.15
N TRP A 38 -2.94 -11.37 -20.92
CA TRP A 38 -2.50 -10.01 -20.64
C TRP A 38 -1.08 -9.79 -21.15
N GLU A 39 -0.89 -8.67 -21.84
CA GLU A 39 0.41 -8.18 -22.32
C GLU A 39 1.22 -7.61 -21.15
N ILE A 40 1.65 -8.46 -20.23
CA ILE A 40 2.57 -8.13 -19.14
C ILE A 40 3.78 -9.09 -19.16
N PRO A 41 4.90 -8.77 -18.51
CA PRO A 41 6.06 -9.68 -18.47
C PRO A 41 5.71 -11.06 -17.90
N GLU A 42 6.41 -12.10 -18.35
CA GLU A 42 6.13 -13.48 -17.93
C GLU A 42 6.32 -13.69 -16.44
N GLY A 43 7.46 -13.28 -15.87
CA GLY A 43 7.71 -13.38 -14.42
C GLY A 43 6.70 -12.61 -13.56
N ASP A 44 6.14 -11.52 -14.09
CA ASP A 44 5.07 -10.77 -13.43
C ASP A 44 3.74 -11.54 -13.44
N ARG A 45 3.40 -12.22 -14.54
CA ARG A 45 2.24 -13.14 -14.57
C ARG A 45 2.42 -14.31 -13.64
N GLU A 46 3.62 -14.90 -13.60
CA GLU A 46 3.92 -16.04 -12.74
C GLU A 46 3.79 -15.66 -11.26
N ALA A 47 4.36 -14.51 -10.86
CA ALA A 47 4.24 -14.01 -9.49
C ALA A 47 2.78 -13.76 -9.09
N LEU A 48 2.02 -13.05 -9.94
CA LEU A 48 0.61 -12.80 -9.67
C LEU A 48 -0.23 -14.09 -9.67
N GLY A 49 0.07 -15.02 -10.57
CA GLY A 49 -0.55 -16.34 -10.67
C GLY A 49 -0.31 -17.20 -9.42
N ALA A 50 0.91 -17.19 -8.91
CA ALA A 50 1.32 -18.00 -7.76
C ALA A 50 0.79 -17.43 -6.43
N TYR A 51 0.83 -16.11 -6.27
CA TYR A 51 0.61 -15.47 -4.96
C TYR A 51 -0.67 -14.64 -4.88
N GLY A 52 -1.30 -14.31 -6.01
CA GLY A 52 -2.45 -13.42 -6.05
C GLY A 52 -2.16 -12.04 -5.45
N LEU A 53 -3.22 -11.37 -5.01
CA LEU A 53 -3.14 -10.15 -4.20
C LEU A 53 -3.95 -10.32 -2.90
N PRO A 54 -3.66 -9.52 -1.86
CA PRO A 54 -4.46 -9.56 -0.64
C PRO A 54 -5.92 -9.21 -0.93
N GLY A 55 -6.86 -9.88 -0.27
CA GLY A 55 -8.27 -9.50 -0.31
C GLY A 55 -8.60 -8.38 0.67
N GLN A 56 -9.89 -8.04 0.76
CA GLN A 56 -10.39 -7.02 1.68
C GLN A 56 -10.09 -7.40 3.13
N ARG A 57 -9.50 -6.46 3.88
CA ARG A 57 -9.26 -6.62 5.31
C ARG A 57 -10.55 -6.50 6.12
N SER A 58 -10.62 -7.24 7.23
CA SER A 58 -11.76 -7.21 8.17
C SER A 58 -11.57 -6.21 9.33
N ASP A 59 -10.38 -5.65 9.49
CA ASP A 59 -10.00 -4.73 10.58
C ASP A 59 -10.10 -3.25 10.21
N GLU A 60 -10.73 -2.93 9.08
CA GLU A 60 -10.94 -1.58 8.56
C GLU A 60 -9.66 -0.77 8.24
N LEU A 61 -8.47 -1.38 8.39
CA LEU A 61 -7.21 -0.73 8.03
C LEU A 61 -7.05 -0.62 6.51
N MET A 62 -6.44 0.48 6.07
CA MET A 62 -6.19 0.69 4.64
C MET A 62 -5.07 -0.24 4.13
N GLY A 63 -5.37 -0.97 3.06
CA GLY A 63 -4.42 -1.87 2.41
C GLY A 63 -4.70 -1.99 0.93
N VAL A 64 -3.80 -2.70 0.25
CA VAL A 64 -4.03 -3.13 -1.13
C VAL A 64 -5.10 -4.22 -1.13
N VAL A 65 -6.06 -4.07 -2.03
CA VAL A 65 -7.12 -5.05 -2.27
C VAL A 65 -7.08 -5.49 -3.73
N GLY A 66 -6.94 -6.79 -3.96
CA GLY A 66 -6.96 -7.38 -5.29
C GLY A 66 -8.37 -7.36 -5.89
N GLU A 67 -8.51 -6.67 -7.01
CA GLU A 67 -9.77 -6.46 -7.73
C GLU A 67 -9.45 -6.42 -9.23
N PHE A 68 -9.37 -7.60 -9.83
CA PHE A 68 -8.94 -7.74 -11.21
C PHE A 68 -10.06 -7.40 -12.19
N GLN A 69 -9.70 -6.81 -13.33
CA GLN A 69 -10.63 -6.76 -14.46
C GLN A 69 -10.86 -8.17 -15.05
N ASP A 70 -12.08 -8.47 -15.44
CA ASP A 70 -12.42 -9.78 -16.06
C ASP A 70 -11.92 -9.89 -17.52
N GLY A 71 -11.81 -8.74 -18.20
CA GLY A 71 -11.52 -8.68 -19.63
C GLY A 71 -10.04 -8.88 -19.99
N ALA A 72 -9.81 -9.48 -21.16
CA ALA A 72 -8.48 -9.60 -21.78
C ALA A 72 -7.97 -8.28 -22.39
N ALA A 73 -8.88 -7.36 -22.73
CA ALA A 73 -8.51 -6.07 -23.29
C ALA A 73 -8.13 -5.07 -22.18
N PRO A 74 -6.99 -4.37 -22.29
CA PRO A 74 -6.61 -3.37 -21.30
C PRO A 74 -7.54 -2.15 -21.37
N ALA A 75 -7.77 -1.52 -20.23
CA ALA A 75 -8.47 -0.25 -20.15
C ALA A 75 -7.54 0.91 -20.59
N LEU A 76 -8.12 1.93 -21.23
CA LEU A 76 -7.39 3.16 -21.57
C LEU A 76 -7.23 4.05 -20.33
N GLY A 77 -5.96 4.32 -19.99
CA GLY A 77 -5.52 5.31 -19.01
C GLY A 77 -5.38 6.72 -19.59
N HIS A 78 -4.63 7.57 -18.92
CA HIS A 78 -4.29 8.91 -19.39
C HIS A 78 -3.28 8.84 -20.55
N ALA A 79 -3.32 9.81 -21.47
CA ALA A 79 -2.33 9.98 -22.54
C ALA A 79 -2.04 8.73 -23.42
N THR A 80 -3.07 7.92 -23.75
CA THR A 80 -2.99 6.69 -24.57
C THR A 80 -2.33 5.47 -23.93
N THR A 81 -1.87 5.58 -22.68
CA THR A 81 -1.35 4.45 -21.92
C THR A 81 -2.46 3.42 -21.67
N ARG A 82 -2.10 2.13 -21.68
CA ARG A 82 -3.02 1.01 -21.51
C ARG A 82 -2.67 0.25 -20.23
N PHE A 83 -3.68 -0.02 -19.42
CA PHE A 83 -3.53 -0.68 -18.12
C PHE A 83 -4.50 -1.83 -17.96
N TYR A 84 -4.07 -2.85 -17.24
CA TYR A 84 -4.94 -3.87 -16.66
C TYR A 84 -5.26 -3.48 -15.23
N ARG A 85 -6.54 -3.34 -14.86
CA ARG A 85 -6.92 -3.12 -13.45
C ARG A 85 -6.58 -4.39 -12.64
N ILE A 86 -5.84 -4.19 -11.56
CA ILE A 86 -5.41 -5.28 -10.67
C ILE A 86 -5.94 -5.14 -9.24
N GLY A 87 -6.35 -3.94 -8.84
CA GLY A 87 -6.80 -3.73 -7.46
C GLY A 87 -7.15 -2.30 -7.14
N SER A 88 -7.20 -2.02 -5.84
CA SER A 88 -7.43 -0.72 -5.26
C SER A 88 -6.63 -0.51 -3.97
N PHE A 89 -6.44 0.75 -3.60
CA PHE A 89 -5.93 1.18 -2.30
C PHE A 89 -6.75 2.39 -1.85
N GLY A 90 -7.63 2.19 -0.86
CA GLY A 90 -8.63 3.20 -0.50
C GLY A 90 -9.51 3.55 -1.70
N SER A 91 -9.54 4.82 -2.09
CA SER A 91 -10.27 5.28 -3.29
C SER A 91 -9.47 5.16 -4.59
N ALA A 92 -8.16 4.90 -4.53
CA ALA A 92 -7.32 4.81 -5.71
C ALA A 92 -7.50 3.46 -6.41
N THR A 93 -7.65 3.46 -7.73
CA THR A 93 -7.57 2.24 -8.54
C THR A 93 -6.11 1.93 -8.85
N LEU A 94 -5.72 0.66 -8.83
CA LEU A 94 -4.38 0.21 -9.19
C LEU A 94 -4.39 -0.51 -10.54
N GLY A 95 -3.44 -0.15 -11.40
CA GLY A 95 -3.34 -0.68 -12.76
C GLY A 95 -1.91 -1.12 -13.11
N SER A 96 -1.79 -2.27 -13.77
CA SER A 96 -0.53 -2.73 -14.37
C SER A 96 -0.43 -2.28 -15.82
N MET A 97 0.63 -1.58 -16.19
CA MET A 97 0.86 -1.07 -17.54
C MET A 97 1.19 -2.20 -18.52
N THR A 98 0.56 -2.17 -19.70
CA THR A 98 0.86 -3.10 -20.80
C THR A 98 2.33 -3.04 -21.24
N GLY A 99 2.89 -4.19 -21.61
CA GLY A 99 4.26 -4.39 -22.07
C GLY A 99 5.35 -4.29 -20.99
N ARG A 100 5.13 -3.53 -19.92
CA ARG A 100 6.15 -3.25 -18.88
C ARG A 100 5.85 -3.87 -17.52
N GLY A 101 4.59 -4.09 -17.17
CA GLY A 101 4.21 -4.64 -15.87
C GLY A 101 4.31 -3.66 -14.69
N SER A 102 4.82 -2.44 -14.90
CA SER A 102 4.86 -1.42 -13.85
C SER A 102 3.44 -1.08 -13.35
N VAL A 103 3.32 -0.85 -12.04
CA VAL A 103 2.03 -0.60 -11.38
C VAL A 103 1.88 0.87 -11.07
N PHE A 104 0.71 1.42 -11.38
CA PHE A 104 0.36 2.82 -11.18
C PHE A 104 -0.94 2.97 -10.41
N THR A 105 -1.07 4.10 -9.69
CA THR A 105 -2.38 4.61 -9.31
C THR A 105 -3.07 5.19 -10.53
N MET A 106 -4.32 4.83 -10.71
CA MET A 106 -5.16 5.28 -11.82
C MET A 106 -6.22 6.24 -11.27
N PRO A 107 -6.44 7.39 -11.93
CA PRO A 107 -7.52 8.28 -11.54
C PRO A 107 -8.85 7.53 -11.63
N THR A 108 -9.63 7.56 -10.54
CA THR A 108 -10.97 7.00 -10.54
C THR A 108 -11.84 7.80 -11.48
N LYS A 109 -12.21 7.21 -12.62
CA LYS A 109 -13.32 7.70 -13.46
C LYS A 109 -14.63 7.51 -12.69
N ALA A 110 -14.87 8.30 -11.64
CA ALA A 110 -16.25 8.55 -11.27
C ALA A 110 -16.94 9.11 -12.53
N PRO A 111 -18.15 8.66 -12.88
CA PRO A 111 -18.90 9.25 -13.98
C PRO A 111 -19.21 10.70 -13.60
N SER A 112 -18.31 11.61 -13.94
CA SER A 112 -18.56 13.03 -13.87
C SER A 112 -19.70 13.30 -14.83
N HIS A 113 -20.80 13.88 -14.33
CA HIS A 113 -21.85 14.43 -15.17
C HIS A 113 -21.18 15.21 -16.33
N PRO A 114 -21.62 15.12 -17.59
CA PRO A 114 -20.91 15.71 -18.73
C PRO A 114 -20.60 17.21 -18.56
N GLN A 115 -21.42 17.91 -17.78
CA GLN A 115 -21.21 19.32 -17.44
C GLN A 115 -20.16 19.57 -16.35
N LEU A 116 -19.72 18.55 -15.61
CA LEU A 116 -18.67 18.61 -14.58
C LEU A 116 -17.35 17.99 -15.05
N ALA A 117 -17.32 17.40 -16.26
CA ALA A 117 -16.12 16.77 -16.82
C ALA A 117 -14.93 17.74 -16.95
N HIS A 118 -15.20 19.03 -17.16
CA HIS A 118 -14.18 20.08 -17.21
C HIS A 118 -13.62 20.47 -15.81
N LEU A 119 -14.32 20.10 -14.73
CA LEU A 119 -13.90 20.34 -13.34
C LEU A 119 -13.15 19.13 -12.76
N ASN A 120 -13.42 17.92 -13.26
CA ASN A 120 -12.71 16.69 -12.88
C ASN A 120 -11.48 16.41 -13.76
N ALA A 121 -11.16 17.30 -14.70
CA ALA A 121 -10.04 17.16 -15.61
C ALA A 121 -8.68 17.50 -14.97
N SER A 122 -8.66 18.02 -13.73
CA SER A 122 -7.44 18.52 -13.09
C SER A 122 -6.87 17.54 -12.07
N ASP A 123 -5.66 17.08 -12.39
CA ASP A 123 -4.51 16.87 -11.48
C ASP A 123 -4.28 15.53 -10.78
N GLN A 124 -5.16 14.52 -10.88
CA GLN A 124 -4.75 13.16 -10.49
C GLN A 124 -3.88 12.54 -11.59
N LYS A 125 -2.58 12.84 -11.52
CA LYS A 125 -1.56 12.19 -12.34
C LYS A 125 -1.41 10.73 -11.90
N GLU A 126 -1.19 9.86 -12.87
CA GLU A 126 -0.81 8.47 -12.62
C GLU A 126 0.50 8.48 -11.82
N ALA A 127 0.48 7.96 -10.59
CA ALA A 127 1.68 7.87 -9.76
C ALA A 127 2.23 6.44 -9.83
N LEU A 128 3.53 6.32 -10.04
CA LEU A 128 4.21 5.02 -10.04
C LEU A 128 4.17 4.44 -8.63
N VAL A 129 3.60 3.25 -8.50
CA VAL A 129 3.51 2.50 -7.23
C VAL A 129 4.69 1.55 -7.13
N ASN A 130 4.93 0.76 -8.18
CA ASN A 130 6.04 -0.16 -8.28
C ASN A 130 6.53 -0.30 -9.72
N SER A 131 7.83 -0.51 -9.91
CA SER A 131 8.45 -0.62 -11.22
C SER A 131 8.06 -1.91 -11.97
N SER A 132 7.60 -2.94 -11.25
CA SER A 132 7.06 -4.19 -11.82
C SER A 132 5.94 -4.77 -10.94
N LEU A 133 5.13 -5.65 -11.54
CA LEU A 133 3.99 -6.26 -10.88
C LEU A 133 4.41 -7.33 -9.86
N SER A 134 5.48 -8.07 -10.13
CA SER A 134 6.04 -9.04 -9.18
C SER A 134 6.52 -8.37 -7.88
N ILE A 135 7.19 -7.22 -7.99
CA ILE A 135 7.58 -6.43 -6.80
C ILE A 135 6.35 -5.89 -6.08
N PHE A 136 5.35 -5.40 -6.82
CA PHE A 136 4.08 -4.95 -6.23
C PHE A 136 3.40 -6.05 -5.43
N VAL A 137 3.34 -7.29 -5.94
CA VAL A 137 2.75 -8.43 -5.23
C VAL A 137 3.44 -8.68 -3.89
N ASP A 138 4.78 -8.67 -3.85
CA ASP A 138 5.55 -8.81 -2.60
C ASP A 138 5.28 -7.65 -1.62
N CYS A 139 5.35 -6.40 -2.10
CA CYS A 139 5.08 -5.21 -1.29
C CYS A 139 3.64 -5.18 -0.74
N ALA A 140 2.64 -5.56 -1.55
CA ALA A 140 1.24 -5.59 -1.16
C ALA A 140 0.99 -6.56 0.01
N TRP A 141 1.52 -7.77 -0.08
CA TRP A 141 1.40 -8.78 0.99
C TRP A 141 2.16 -8.39 2.25
N ARG A 142 3.37 -7.82 2.12
CA ARG A 142 4.11 -7.32 3.28
C ARG A 142 3.36 -6.18 3.96
N TRP A 143 2.85 -5.22 3.19
CA TRP A 143 2.04 -4.13 3.73
C TRP A 143 0.79 -4.66 4.46
N HIS A 144 0.11 -5.64 3.85
CA HIS A 144 -1.04 -6.30 4.46
C HIS A 144 -0.70 -6.88 5.86
N ARG A 145 0.52 -7.37 6.09
CA ARG A 145 0.94 -7.82 7.42
C ARG A 145 1.39 -6.69 8.33
N LEU A 146 2.11 -5.71 7.79
CA LEU A 146 2.74 -4.63 8.55
C LEU A 146 1.74 -3.60 9.08
N VAL A 147 0.66 -3.32 8.34
CA VAL A 147 -0.27 -2.22 8.67
C VAL A 147 -0.90 -2.40 10.05
N GLY A 148 -1.26 -3.64 10.43
CA GLY A 148 -1.81 -3.93 11.76
C GLY A 148 -0.80 -3.68 12.88
N VAL A 149 0.45 -4.09 12.69
CA VAL A 149 1.54 -3.89 13.65
C VAL A 149 1.80 -2.40 13.89
N LEU A 150 1.82 -1.60 12.82
CA LEU A 150 1.99 -0.15 12.91
C LEU A 150 0.78 0.54 13.55
N ALA A 151 -0.45 0.11 13.20
CA ALA A 151 -1.67 0.64 13.79
C ALA A 151 -1.75 0.40 15.31
N GLU A 152 -1.34 -0.78 15.78
CA GLU A 152 -1.26 -1.05 17.22
C GLU A 152 -0.31 -0.10 17.95
N GLN A 153 0.83 0.24 17.34
CA GLN A 153 1.76 1.20 17.93
C GLN A 153 1.20 2.62 17.94
N GLU A 154 0.44 3.02 16.92
CA GLU A 154 -0.26 4.31 16.92
C GLU A 154 -1.30 4.39 18.04
N VAL A 155 -2.11 3.33 18.22
CA VAL A 155 -3.09 3.26 19.30
C VAL A 155 -2.40 3.33 20.67
N ALA A 156 -1.30 2.61 20.86
CA ALA A 156 -0.54 2.63 22.11
C ALA A 156 0.06 4.02 22.39
N ALA A 157 0.59 4.70 21.36
CA ALA A 157 1.10 6.06 21.48
C ALA A 157 0.00 7.05 21.89
N GLY A 158 -1.17 6.99 21.24
CA GLY A 158 -2.32 7.84 21.58
C GLY A 158 -2.85 7.60 23.00
N GLN A 159 -2.87 6.34 23.46
CA GLN A 159 -3.24 6.03 24.84
C GLN A 159 -2.24 6.60 25.86
N ALA A 160 -0.95 6.52 25.57
CA ALA A 160 0.10 7.09 26.41
C ALA A 160 0.02 8.63 26.46
N GLU A 161 -0.25 9.28 25.33
CA GLU A 161 -0.47 10.71 25.22
C GLU A 161 -1.65 11.17 26.09
N VAL A 162 -2.81 10.50 25.95
CA VAL A 162 -4.00 10.81 26.76
C VAL A 162 -3.75 10.57 28.26
N ALA A 163 -3.03 9.51 28.62
CA ALA A 163 -2.69 9.24 30.01
C ALA A 163 -1.77 10.31 30.59
N ALA A 164 -0.73 10.73 29.86
CA ALA A 164 0.17 11.80 30.26
C ALA A 164 -0.57 13.14 30.40
N TRP A 165 -1.44 13.48 29.44
CA TRP A 165 -2.23 14.71 29.50
C TRP A 165 -3.19 14.75 30.68
N ARG A 166 -3.81 13.62 31.04
CA ARG A 166 -4.68 13.49 32.22
C ARG A 166 -3.91 13.57 33.54
N ALA A 167 -2.66 13.13 33.56
CA ALA A 167 -1.80 13.15 34.75
C ALA A 167 -1.18 14.53 35.02
N ALA A 168 -1.04 15.36 33.97
CA ALA A 168 -0.50 16.71 34.08
C ALA A 168 -1.40 17.63 34.92
N LYS A 169 -0.81 18.28 35.92
CA LYS A 169 -1.51 19.12 36.90
C LYS A 169 -1.64 20.56 36.46
N ASP A 170 -0.74 21.00 35.59
CA ASP A 170 -0.69 22.37 35.09
C ASP A 170 -0.18 22.42 33.64
N GLU A 171 -0.16 23.64 33.10
CA GLU A 171 0.24 23.87 31.71
C GLU A 171 1.75 23.63 31.48
N SER A 172 2.59 23.84 32.49
CA SER A 172 4.03 23.57 32.37
C SER A 172 4.30 22.07 32.22
N GLU A 173 3.57 21.23 32.95
CA GLU A 173 3.65 19.78 32.82
C GLU A 173 3.09 19.30 31.47
N ARG A 174 2.06 19.96 30.93
CA ARG A 174 1.52 19.63 29.60
C ARG A 174 2.48 19.95 28.46
N VAL A 175 3.15 21.10 28.52
CA VAL A 175 4.16 21.49 27.53
C VAL A 175 5.37 20.55 27.56
N ALA A 176 5.63 19.89 28.69
CA ALA A 176 6.72 18.93 28.84
C ALA A 176 6.35 17.49 28.41
N ILE A 177 5.12 17.23 27.96
CA ILE A 177 4.71 15.90 27.51
C ILE A 177 5.54 15.51 26.27
N PRO A 178 6.23 14.35 26.29
CA PRO A 178 7.06 13.92 25.17
C PRO A 178 6.20 13.52 23.96
N ASP A 179 6.82 13.54 22.78
CA ASP A 179 6.22 12.95 21.59
C ASP A 179 6.22 11.41 21.70
N PHE A 180 5.03 10.82 21.87
CA PHE A 180 4.86 9.37 21.94
C PHE A 180 4.88 8.69 20.55
N ARG A 181 4.79 9.45 19.45
CA ARG A 181 4.76 8.91 18.08
C ARG A 181 6.14 8.62 17.49
N GLY A 182 7.21 9.14 18.11
CA GLY A 182 8.59 8.96 17.63
C GLY A 182 8.98 7.50 17.38
N ALA A 183 8.57 6.59 18.27
CA ALA A 183 8.84 5.15 18.13
C ALA A 183 8.11 4.53 16.92
N ARG A 184 6.84 4.88 16.68
CA ARG A 184 6.08 4.44 15.50
C ARG A 184 6.72 4.94 14.21
N LEU A 185 7.20 6.20 14.22
CA LEU A 185 7.89 6.78 13.06
C LEU A 185 9.23 6.06 12.74
N GLU A 186 9.97 5.63 13.75
CA GLU A 186 11.18 4.80 13.54
C GLU A 186 10.86 3.46 12.86
N LEU A 187 9.77 2.81 13.28
CA LEU A 187 9.29 1.57 12.66
C LEU A 187 8.84 1.81 11.20
N SER A 188 8.05 2.86 10.95
CA SER A 188 7.64 3.26 9.60
C SER A 188 8.85 3.52 8.69
N ARG A 189 9.88 4.22 9.17
CA ARG A 189 11.11 4.47 8.39
C ARG A 189 11.87 3.19 8.05
N MET A 190 11.89 2.22 8.95
CA MET A 190 12.50 0.91 8.70
C MET A 190 11.75 0.15 7.61
N VAL A 191 10.41 0.12 7.65
CA VAL A 191 9.56 -0.48 6.60
C VAL A 191 9.78 0.21 5.26
N HIS A 192 9.71 1.55 5.24
CA HIS A 192 9.92 2.34 4.03
C HIS A 192 11.28 2.08 3.38
N LYS A 193 12.36 2.03 4.19
CA LYS A 193 13.71 1.71 3.70
C LYS A 193 13.77 0.33 3.05
N ASP A 194 13.04 -0.65 3.56
CA ASP A 194 13.00 -1.98 2.96
C ASP A 194 12.24 -1.98 1.63
N PHE A 195 11.11 -1.28 1.55
CA PHE A 195 10.35 -1.13 0.31
C PHE A 195 11.18 -0.42 -0.79
N VAL A 196 11.89 0.66 -0.43
CA VAL A 196 12.85 1.34 -1.30
C VAL A 196 13.95 0.39 -1.79
N ARG A 197 14.48 -0.46 -0.91
CA ARG A 197 15.51 -1.44 -1.27
C ARG A 197 14.99 -2.49 -2.24
N ARG A 198 13.73 -2.90 -2.12
CA ARG A 198 13.06 -3.87 -3.00
C ARG A 198 12.74 -3.28 -4.36
N ASP A 199 12.37 -2.00 -4.40
CA ASP A 199 11.99 -1.31 -5.63
C ASP A 199 12.73 0.02 -5.82
N PRO A 200 14.03 0.00 -6.16
CA PRO A 200 14.77 1.23 -6.43
C PRO A 200 14.25 1.99 -7.65
N GLY A 201 13.48 1.32 -8.53
CA GLY A 201 12.96 1.91 -9.77
C GLY A 201 11.66 2.71 -9.59
N ALA A 202 10.97 2.55 -8.47
CA ALA A 202 9.71 3.25 -8.17
C ALA A 202 9.90 4.59 -7.43
N ILE A 203 11.14 5.05 -7.26
CA ILE A 203 11.47 6.15 -6.35
C ILE A 203 11.68 7.46 -7.12
N SER A 204 10.83 8.45 -6.83
CA SER A 204 11.31 9.81 -6.60
C SER A 204 11.58 9.93 -5.10
N PRO A 205 12.75 10.43 -4.63
CA PRO A 205 13.17 10.36 -3.23
C PRO A 205 12.17 10.89 -2.20
N ASP A 206 11.28 11.79 -2.62
CA ASP A 206 10.34 12.49 -1.74
C ASP A 206 8.87 12.36 -2.14
N ASP A 207 8.52 11.51 -3.13
CA ASP A 207 7.20 11.53 -3.77
C ASP A 207 6.75 10.14 -4.29
N SER A 208 7.14 9.07 -3.59
CA SER A 208 6.70 7.70 -3.95
C SER A 208 5.41 7.33 -3.22
N PHE A 209 4.54 6.54 -3.88
CA PHE A 209 3.29 6.05 -3.27
C PHE A 209 3.53 5.40 -1.90
N TRP A 210 4.57 4.58 -1.77
CA TRP A 210 4.88 3.91 -0.50
C TRP A 210 5.45 4.86 0.55
N SER A 211 6.10 5.95 0.14
CA SER A 211 6.49 7.02 1.07
C SER A 211 5.24 7.63 1.71
N GLU A 212 4.25 8.00 0.91
CA GLU A 212 2.98 8.53 1.41
C GLU A 212 2.29 7.50 2.31
N VAL A 213 2.08 6.27 1.84
CA VAL A 213 1.35 5.23 2.59
C VAL A 213 2.02 4.84 3.91
N ILE A 214 3.34 4.71 3.95
CA ILE A 214 4.06 4.16 5.11
C ILE A 214 4.42 5.25 6.10
N LEU A 215 4.84 6.42 5.58
CA LEU A 215 5.33 7.52 6.40
C LEU A 215 4.24 8.49 6.77
N ASP A 216 3.04 8.45 6.19
CA ASP A 216 2.01 9.47 6.38
C ASP A 216 1.97 9.95 7.84
N VAL A 217 2.41 11.19 8.00
CA VAL A 217 2.56 11.93 9.27
C VAL A 217 1.41 12.92 9.44
N SER A 218 0.31 12.74 8.68
CA SER A 218 -0.83 13.67 8.68
C SER A 218 -1.61 13.69 9.99
#